data_AF-A0A7C3J914-F1
#
_entry.id   AF-A0A7C3J914-F1
#
_cell.length_a   1.000
_cell.length_b   1.000
_cell.length_c   1.000
_cell.angle_alpha   90.00
_cell.angle_beta   90.00
_cell.angle_gamma   90.00
#
_symmetry.space_group_name_H-M   'P 1'
#
loop_
_entity.id
_entity.type
_entity.pdbx_description
1 polymer ?
#
loop_
_entity_poly.entity_id
_entity_poly.type
_entity_poly.pdbx_seq_one_letter_code
_entity_poly.pdbx_strand_id
1 'polypeptide(L)'
;MNKRKLFSILFVTGFVTLMVVLTAVLFSTVAMAADEPIETREITSEGYGDLLRSTLAATGTTMLAATNSTSSNINNNVVALVMQPTQDELHAFSALTGEWATVGGDGFRVSGDDIAMVSKLVILVAQPGLEQIHAFSALTGEWATLSGNGLRVNGDDVFKVNDSIIIVTQPGLDQIHAFSAVTGEWVTLSGADFNVSPDDIILVGPNP
;
A
#
# COMPACT_ATOMS: atom_id res chain seq x y z
N MET A 1 6.26 54.15 47.03
CA MET A 1 6.20 53.01 46.09
C MET A 1 7.34 53.16 45.08
N ASN A 2 8.34 52.26 45.12
CA ASN A 2 9.63 52.49 44.45
C ASN A 2 9.51 52.34 42.92
N LYS A 3 9.86 53.39 42.17
CA LYS A 3 9.83 53.45 40.69
C LYS A 3 10.50 52.25 40.01
N ARG A 4 11.45 51.60 40.68
CA ARG A 4 12.14 50.38 40.22
C ARG A 4 11.25 49.13 40.17
N LYS A 5 10.27 49.00 41.07
CA LYS A 5 9.33 47.85 41.07
C LYS A 5 8.28 47.97 39.97
N LEU A 6 7.88 49.20 39.63
CA LEU A 6 6.92 49.45 38.55
C LEU A 6 7.52 49.13 37.17
N PHE A 7 8.80 49.46 36.96
CA PHE A 7 9.52 49.15 35.73
C PHE A 7 9.70 47.63 35.51
N SER A 8 9.98 46.88 36.57
CA SER A 8 10.16 45.43 36.48
C SER A 8 8.87 44.68 36.12
N ILE A 9 7.72 45.16 36.61
CA ILE A 9 6.42 44.53 36.30
C ILE A 9 6.01 44.86 34.86
N LEU A 10 6.18 46.12 34.40
CA LEU A 10 5.90 46.48 33.02
C LEU A 10 6.76 45.70 32.01
N PHE A 11 8.03 45.45 32.34
CA PHE A 11 8.95 44.73 31.46
C PHE A 11 8.60 43.25 31.33
N VAL A 12 8.20 42.60 32.43
CA VAL A 12 7.79 41.18 32.42
C VAL A 12 6.47 41.00 31.69
N THR A 13 5.47 41.86 31.92
CA THR A 13 4.17 41.75 31.23
C THR A 13 4.30 42.05 29.73
N GLY A 14 5.11 43.03 29.34
CA GLY A 14 5.39 43.32 27.93
C GLY A 14 6.07 42.16 27.20
N PHE A 15 7.03 41.50 27.84
CA PHE A 15 7.78 40.39 27.24
C PHE A 15 6.91 39.13 27.07
N VAL A 16 6.04 38.82 28.04
CA VAL A 16 5.10 37.69 27.94
C VAL A 16 4.05 37.94 26.85
N THR A 17 3.56 39.16 26.71
CA THR A 17 2.59 39.50 25.64
C THR A 17 3.23 39.42 24.25
N LEU A 18 4.49 39.85 24.11
CA LEU A 18 5.24 39.74 22.87
C LEU A 18 5.49 38.28 22.47
N MET A 19 5.84 37.42 23.42
CA MET A 19 6.05 35.99 23.18
C MET A 19 4.76 35.27 22.75
N VAL A 20 3.61 35.58 23.38
CA VAL A 20 2.31 34.99 23.03
C VAL A 20 1.87 35.40 21.62
N VAL A 21 2.06 36.67 21.25
CA VAL A 21 1.77 37.16 19.89
C VAL A 21 2.73 36.55 18.85
N LEU A 22 4.00 36.36 19.19
CA LEU A 22 4.97 35.74 18.28
C LEU A 22 4.67 34.24 18.03
N THR A 23 4.21 33.51 19.05
CA THR A 23 3.69 32.14 18.85
C THR A 23 2.42 32.14 18.00
N ALA A 24 1.49 33.07 18.21
CA ALA A 24 0.27 33.13 17.40
C ALA A 24 0.54 33.43 15.92
N VAL A 25 1.58 34.23 15.61
CA VAL A 25 1.99 34.56 14.23
C VAL A 25 2.78 33.43 13.57
N LEU A 26 3.57 32.66 14.32
CA LEU A 26 4.28 31.48 13.79
C LEU A 26 3.36 30.28 13.53
N PHE A 27 2.16 30.25 14.13
CA PHE A 27 1.15 29.19 13.91
C PHE A 27 0.00 29.61 12.97
N SER A 28 0.03 30.80 12.39
CA SER A 28 -0.99 31.24 11.44
C SER A 28 -0.52 31.11 10.00
N THR A 29 -1.27 30.33 9.22
CA THR A 29 -1.23 30.16 7.75
C THR A 29 -0.29 29.10 7.18
N VAL A 30 -0.63 27.82 7.39
CA VAL A 30 -0.64 26.90 6.24
C VAL A 30 -2.01 27.11 5.60
N ALA A 31 -2.00 27.77 4.44
CA ALA A 31 -3.17 27.89 3.60
C ALA A 31 -3.73 26.47 3.38
N MET A 32 -4.98 26.26 3.76
CA MET A 32 -5.78 25.14 3.29
C MET A 32 -5.75 25.20 1.77
N ALA A 33 -4.92 24.37 1.14
CA ALA A 33 -5.12 23.99 -0.23
C ALA A 33 -6.54 23.46 -0.31
N ALA A 34 -7.31 23.97 -1.27
CA ALA A 34 -8.61 23.44 -1.58
C ALA A 34 -8.50 21.92 -1.68
N ASP A 35 -9.33 21.25 -0.88
CA ASP A 35 -9.57 19.81 -0.92
C ASP A 35 -10.06 19.49 -2.34
N GLU A 36 -9.13 19.14 -3.23
CA GLU A 36 -9.45 18.49 -4.50
C GLU A 36 -10.29 17.26 -4.12
N PRO A 37 -11.47 17.05 -4.71
CA PRO A 37 -12.28 15.89 -4.39
C PRO A 37 -11.41 14.65 -4.58
N ILE A 38 -11.23 13.87 -3.52
CA ILE A 38 -10.58 12.57 -3.59
C ILE A 38 -11.32 11.78 -4.68
N GLU A 39 -10.70 11.65 -5.85
CA GLU A 39 -11.16 10.71 -6.87
C GLU A 39 -10.97 9.31 -6.27
N THR A 40 -12.02 8.77 -5.64
CA THR A 40 -12.10 7.34 -5.39
C THR A 40 -12.13 6.65 -6.74
N ARG A 41 -10.95 6.26 -7.24
CA ARG A 41 -10.83 5.40 -8.41
C ARG A 41 -11.31 4.00 -8.02
N GLU A 42 -12.58 3.75 -8.30
CA GLU A 42 -13.20 2.43 -8.22
C GLU A 42 -12.58 1.55 -9.32
N ILE A 43 -11.65 0.67 -8.94
CA ILE A 43 -11.17 -0.39 -9.84
C ILE A 43 -12.18 -1.53 -9.74
N THR A 44 -13.13 -1.57 -10.67
CA THR A 44 -14.10 -2.66 -10.78
C THR A 44 -13.41 -3.91 -11.35
N SER A 45 -13.32 -4.97 -10.56
CA SER A 45 -13.07 -6.32 -11.09
C SER A 45 -14.33 -7.16 -10.91
N GLU A 46 -14.95 -7.52 -12.02
CA GLU A 46 -16.15 -8.35 -12.04
C GLU A 46 -15.83 -9.80 -11.59
N GLY A 47 -16.67 -10.35 -10.70
CA GLY A 47 -16.76 -11.79 -10.45
C GLY A 47 -16.15 -12.31 -9.14
N TYR A 48 -16.65 -13.48 -8.69
CA TYR A 48 -16.11 -14.34 -7.61
C TYR A 48 -16.60 -14.11 -6.17
N GLY A 49 -17.83 -14.55 -5.89
CA GLY A 49 -18.40 -14.66 -4.54
C GLY A 49 -18.11 -15.96 -3.76
N ASP A 50 -17.57 -17.01 -4.38
CA ASP A 50 -17.69 -18.37 -3.80
C ASP A 50 -16.44 -18.98 -3.13
N LEU A 51 -15.25 -18.39 -3.25
CA LEU A 51 -14.03 -18.97 -2.65
C LEU A 51 -13.85 -18.68 -1.15
N LEU A 52 -14.53 -17.66 -0.61
CA LEU A 52 -14.43 -17.23 0.79
C LEU A 52 -15.05 -18.22 1.80
N ARG A 53 -15.91 -19.13 1.35
CA ARG A 53 -16.63 -20.06 2.23
C ARG A 53 -15.84 -21.34 2.56
N SER A 54 -14.85 -21.70 1.73
CA SER A 54 -14.14 -22.98 1.86
C SER A 54 -12.93 -22.92 2.80
N THR A 55 -12.18 -21.81 2.80
CA THR A 55 -10.92 -21.72 3.58
C THR A 55 -11.18 -21.35 5.04
N LEU A 56 -12.23 -20.57 5.33
CA LEU A 56 -12.57 -20.14 6.69
C LEU A 56 -13.13 -21.27 7.56
N ALA A 57 -13.55 -22.39 6.96
CA ALA A 57 -13.97 -23.60 7.67
C ALA A 57 -12.80 -24.49 8.11
N ALA A 58 -11.60 -24.31 7.54
CA ALA A 58 -10.42 -25.14 7.82
C ALA A 58 -9.60 -24.62 9.02
N THR A 59 -9.68 -23.32 9.32
CA THR A 59 -9.01 -22.70 10.47
C THR A 59 -10.08 -22.43 11.52
N GLY A 60 -10.27 -23.39 12.44
CA GLY A 60 -11.38 -23.46 13.40
C GLY A 60 -11.48 -22.33 14.43
N THR A 61 -11.63 -21.08 13.97
CA THR A 61 -11.86 -19.91 14.79
C THR A 61 -13.30 -19.47 14.56
N THR A 62 -14.17 -19.78 15.52
CA THR A 62 -15.55 -19.31 15.56
C THR A 62 -15.58 -17.79 15.55
N MET A 63 -15.93 -17.17 14.41
CA MET A 63 -16.39 -15.80 14.37
C MET A 63 -17.85 -15.74 13.94
N LEU A 64 -18.60 -14.92 14.69
CA LEU A 64 -20.03 -14.68 14.66
C LEU A 64 -20.66 -14.74 13.26
N ALA A 65 -21.79 -15.44 13.19
CA ALA A 65 -22.66 -15.50 12.03
C ALA A 65 -23.01 -14.09 11.52
N ALA A 66 -22.59 -13.78 10.29
CA ALA A 66 -23.09 -12.64 9.55
C ALA A 66 -24.58 -12.89 9.22
N THR A 67 -25.46 -12.18 9.92
CA THR A 67 -26.89 -12.12 9.64
C THR A 67 -27.13 -11.60 8.22
N ASN A 68 -28.00 -12.30 7.49
CA ASN A 68 -28.58 -11.91 6.21
C ASN A 68 -28.85 -10.40 6.10
N SER A 69 -28.01 -9.68 5.37
CA SER A 69 -28.38 -8.41 4.73
C SER A 69 -28.31 -8.62 3.22
N THR A 70 -29.46 -8.90 2.64
CA THR A 70 -29.71 -8.72 1.21
C THR A 70 -29.54 -7.24 0.86
N SER A 71 -28.79 -6.96 -0.21
CA SER A 71 -28.53 -5.66 -0.84
C SER A 71 -27.29 -4.91 -0.36
N SER A 72 -26.15 -5.22 -0.98
CA SER A 72 -25.39 -4.22 -1.74
C SER A 72 -24.30 -4.93 -2.52
N ASN A 73 -24.15 -4.55 -3.78
CA ASN A 73 -23.04 -4.91 -4.65
C ASN A 73 -21.76 -4.27 -4.08
N ILE A 74 -21.22 -4.82 -2.99
CA ILE A 74 -19.92 -4.44 -2.46
C ILE A 74 -18.93 -5.24 -3.30
N ASN A 75 -18.30 -4.58 -4.27
CA ASN A 75 -17.11 -5.09 -4.94
C ASN A 75 -16.13 -5.48 -3.84
N ASN A 76 -16.03 -6.78 -3.55
CA ASN A 76 -15.47 -7.28 -2.29
C ASN A 76 -13.93 -7.28 -2.36
N ASN A 77 -13.33 -6.14 -2.73
CA ASN A 77 -11.91 -5.90 -2.61
C ASN A 77 -11.58 -5.96 -1.14
N VAL A 78 -10.75 -6.94 -0.80
CA VAL A 78 -10.42 -7.22 0.59
C VAL A 78 -9.19 -6.44 1.03
N VAL A 79 -8.65 -5.60 0.15
CA VAL A 79 -7.46 -4.80 0.37
C VAL A 79 -7.65 -3.36 -0.06
N ALA A 80 -6.93 -2.46 0.59
CA ALA A 80 -6.78 -1.07 0.16
C ALA A 80 -5.30 -0.68 0.21
N LEU A 81 -4.86 0.14 -0.74
CA LEU A 81 -3.50 0.71 -0.79
C LEU A 81 -3.58 2.22 -0.56
N VAL A 82 -2.71 2.73 0.30
CA VAL A 82 -2.45 4.16 0.45
C VAL A 82 -0.96 4.40 0.18
N MET A 83 -0.65 5.27 -0.78
CA MET A 83 0.71 5.67 -1.10
C MET A 83 0.92 7.09 -0.55
N GLN A 84 1.93 7.29 0.31
CA GLN A 84 2.21 8.57 0.96
C GLN A 84 3.58 9.13 0.55
N PRO A 85 3.66 9.89 -0.57
CA PRO A 85 4.91 10.51 -1.05
C PRO A 85 5.62 11.42 -0.06
N THR A 86 4.88 12.10 0.81
CA THR A 86 5.50 13.01 1.79
C THR A 86 6.10 12.30 3.00
N GLN A 87 5.68 11.07 3.26
CA GLN A 87 6.18 10.23 4.34
C GLN A 87 7.11 9.13 3.84
N ASP A 88 7.15 8.91 2.51
CA ASP A 88 7.83 7.77 1.90
C ASP A 88 7.36 6.45 2.54
N GLU A 89 6.04 6.26 2.56
CA GLU A 89 5.39 5.08 3.14
C GLU A 89 4.30 4.54 2.20
N LEU A 90 4.18 3.21 2.18
CA LEU A 90 3.03 2.49 1.64
C LEU A 90 2.26 1.86 2.79
N HIS A 91 0.95 2.00 2.77
CA HIS A 91 0.07 1.31 3.71
C HIS A 91 -0.88 0.40 2.94
N ALA A 92 -0.99 -0.83 3.41
CA ALA A 92 -2.00 -1.76 2.94
C ALA A 92 -2.94 -2.14 4.08
N PHE A 93 -4.23 -2.09 3.83
CA PHE A 93 -5.24 -2.62 4.74
C PHE A 93 -5.69 -4.00 4.26
N SER A 94 -5.92 -4.92 5.20
CA SER A 94 -6.64 -6.17 4.92
C SER A 94 -7.96 -6.20 5.67
N ALA A 95 -9.06 -6.38 4.95
CA ALA A 95 -10.37 -6.62 5.55
C ALA A 95 -10.51 -8.06 6.09
N LEU A 96 -9.56 -8.98 5.82
CA LEU A 96 -9.55 -10.32 6.42
C LEU A 96 -8.94 -10.32 7.81
N THR A 97 -7.82 -9.63 7.98
CA THR A 97 -7.14 -9.52 9.28
C THR A 97 -7.68 -8.35 10.10
N GLY A 98 -8.24 -7.33 9.43
CA GLY A 98 -8.70 -6.09 10.05
C GLY A 98 -7.55 -5.13 10.40
N GLU A 99 -6.37 -5.33 9.81
CA GLU A 99 -5.14 -4.62 10.17
C GLU A 99 -4.55 -3.82 9.01
N TRP A 100 -3.81 -2.78 9.36
CA TRP A 100 -2.94 -2.03 8.45
C TRP A 100 -1.50 -2.54 8.58
N ALA A 101 -0.84 -2.72 7.44
CA ALA A 101 0.59 -2.96 7.36
C ALA A 101 1.27 -1.82 6.61
N THR A 102 2.38 -1.34 7.15
CA THR A 102 3.17 -0.26 6.56
C THR A 102 4.52 -0.79 6.09
N VAL A 103 4.98 -0.36 4.92
CA VAL A 103 6.37 -0.48 4.49
C VAL A 103 6.92 0.91 4.15
N GLY A 104 8.14 1.18 4.58
CA GLY A 104 8.80 2.48 4.46
C GLY A 104 10.17 2.47 5.16
N GLY A 105 10.78 3.63 5.32
CA GLY A 105 12.04 3.81 6.07
C GLY A 105 13.19 4.40 5.26
N ASP A 106 14.41 4.30 5.80
CA ASP A 106 15.58 4.93 5.19
C ASP A 106 15.86 4.39 3.77
N GLY A 107 15.90 5.30 2.79
CA GLY A 107 16.11 4.97 1.38
C GLY A 107 14.86 4.46 0.66
N PHE A 108 13.72 4.38 1.35
CA PHE A 108 12.42 4.23 0.72
C PHE A 108 11.98 5.57 0.13
N ARG A 109 11.24 5.53 -0.98
CA ARG A 109 10.57 6.70 -1.52
C ARG A 109 9.32 6.29 -2.26
N VAL A 110 8.25 7.07 -2.16
CA VAL A 110 7.10 6.90 -3.04
C VAL A 110 7.18 7.93 -4.15
N SER A 111 7.21 7.47 -5.39
CA SER A 111 7.38 8.35 -6.57
C SER A 111 6.23 8.20 -7.57
N GLY A 112 6.09 9.20 -8.44
CA GLY A 112 5.10 9.15 -9.53
C GLY A 112 5.40 8.09 -10.60
N ASP A 113 6.62 7.54 -10.61
CA ASP A 113 7.04 6.46 -11.51
C ASP A 113 6.77 5.06 -10.91
N ASP A 114 6.25 5.00 -9.68
CA ASP A 114 5.91 3.76 -9.03
C ASP A 114 4.66 3.14 -9.68
N ILE A 115 4.70 1.84 -9.91
CA ILE A 115 3.60 1.11 -10.55
C ILE A 115 2.84 0.36 -9.46
N ALA A 116 1.57 0.69 -9.27
CA ALA A 116 0.69 0.01 -8.34
C ALA A 116 -0.35 -0.84 -9.07
N MET A 117 -0.50 -2.08 -8.60
CA MET A 117 -1.53 -3.01 -9.05
C MET A 117 -2.27 -3.55 -7.84
N VAL A 118 -3.59 -3.41 -7.84
CA VAL A 118 -4.45 -3.97 -6.79
C VAL A 118 -5.27 -5.11 -7.38
N SER A 119 -5.23 -6.26 -6.72
CA SER A 119 -6.13 -7.39 -6.90
C SER A 119 -6.91 -7.62 -5.60
N LYS A 120 -7.80 -8.61 -5.56
CA LYS A 120 -8.67 -8.83 -4.41
C LYS A 120 -7.93 -9.21 -3.13
N LEU A 121 -6.88 -10.04 -3.25
CA LEU A 121 -6.08 -10.52 -2.11
C LEU A 121 -4.61 -10.08 -2.16
N VAL A 122 -4.19 -9.37 -3.22
CA VAL A 122 -2.80 -8.93 -3.39
C VAL A 122 -2.76 -7.46 -3.80
N ILE A 123 -1.82 -6.71 -3.23
CA ILE A 123 -1.36 -5.45 -3.78
C ILE A 123 0.08 -5.66 -4.24
N LEU A 124 0.45 -5.12 -5.40
CA LEU A 124 1.82 -4.99 -5.85
C LEU A 124 2.16 -3.52 -6.04
N VAL A 125 3.33 -3.11 -5.55
CA VAL A 125 3.92 -1.80 -5.82
C VAL A 125 5.35 -2.01 -6.29
N ALA A 126 5.61 -1.75 -7.56
CA ALA A 126 6.97 -1.75 -8.10
C ALA A 126 7.55 -0.34 -8.03
N GLN A 127 8.79 -0.24 -7.59
CA GLN A 127 9.54 1.00 -7.45
C GLN A 127 10.81 0.90 -8.29
N PRO A 128 10.73 1.13 -9.62
CA PRO A 128 11.85 0.90 -10.53
C PRO A 128 13.10 1.70 -10.17
N GLY A 129 12.91 2.92 -9.64
CA GLY A 129 14.00 3.77 -9.20
C GLY A 129 14.70 3.31 -7.91
N LEU A 130 14.12 2.36 -7.17
CA LEU A 130 14.74 1.71 -6.01
C LEU A 130 15.12 0.25 -6.28
N GLU A 131 14.78 -0.28 -7.46
CA GLU A 131 14.99 -1.69 -7.82
C GLU A 131 14.32 -2.65 -6.83
N GLN A 132 13.11 -2.26 -6.37
CA GLN A 132 12.31 -3.00 -5.40
C GLN A 132 10.90 -3.24 -5.93
N ILE A 133 10.32 -4.36 -5.53
CA ILE A 133 8.91 -4.69 -5.72
C ILE A 133 8.36 -5.14 -4.37
N HIS A 134 7.30 -4.49 -3.93
CA HIS A 134 6.57 -4.85 -2.72
C HIS A 134 5.29 -5.55 -3.11
N ALA A 135 4.98 -6.67 -2.46
CA ALA A 135 3.69 -7.30 -2.54
C ALA A 135 3.08 -7.46 -1.15
N PHE A 136 1.80 -7.12 -1.01
CA PHE A 136 1.04 -7.31 0.21
C PHE A 136 0.11 -8.50 0.06
N SER A 137 0.03 -9.34 1.08
CA SER A 137 -0.99 -10.37 1.18
C SER A 137 -2.13 -9.95 2.10
N ALA A 138 -3.35 -9.98 1.60
CA ALA A 138 -4.55 -9.83 2.42
C ALA A 138 -4.71 -10.96 3.45
N LEU A 139 -4.21 -12.16 3.12
CA LEU A 139 -4.41 -13.38 3.92
C LEU A 139 -3.46 -13.44 5.12
N THR A 140 -2.21 -13.01 4.93
CA THR A 140 -1.23 -12.95 6.02
C THR A 140 -1.23 -11.58 6.71
N GLY A 141 -1.67 -10.53 6.02
CA GLY A 141 -1.61 -9.16 6.52
C GLY A 141 -0.20 -8.56 6.44
N GLU A 142 0.70 -9.14 5.66
CA GLU A 142 2.11 -8.77 5.63
C GLU A 142 2.57 -8.32 4.24
N TRP A 143 3.60 -7.45 4.24
CA TRP A 143 4.36 -7.07 3.05
C TRP A 143 5.53 -8.01 2.84
N ALA A 144 5.78 -8.38 1.60
CA ALA A 144 6.98 -9.05 1.15
C ALA A 144 7.69 -8.21 0.10
N THR A 145 8.98 -7.94 0.32
CA THR A 145 9.81 -7.15 -0.59
C THR A 145 10.73 -8.06 -1.39
N LEU A 146 10.69 -7.90 -2.70
CA LEU A 146 11.68 -8.41 -3.62
C LEU A 146 12.64 -7.27 -3.97
N SER A 147 13.94 -7.49 -3.80
CA SER A 147 14.99 -6.52 -4.16
C SER A 147 16.05 -7.22 -5.01
N GLY A 148 16.55 -6.52 -6.02
CA GLY A 148 17.58 -7.08 -6.88
C GLY A 148 18.17 -6.04 -7.82
N ASN A 149 19.47 -6.19 -8.10
CA ASN A 149 20.15 -5.26 -9.00
C ASN A 149 19.54 -5.33 -10.40
N GLY A 150 19.14 -4.19 -10.95
CA GLY A 150 18.52 -4.10 -12.27
C GLY A 150 17.06 -4.56 -12.33
N LEU A 151 16.41 -4.78 -11.18
CA LEU A 151 14.98 -5.07 -11.12
C LEU A 151 14.20 -3.86 -11.66
N ARG A 152 13.52 -4.05 -12.79
CA ARG A 152 12.74 -3.03 -13.49
C ARG A 152 11.46 -3.64 -13.98
N VAL A 153 10.34 -3.08 -13.55
CA VAL A 153 9.01 -3.56 -13.92
C VAL A 153 8.35 -2.50 -14.78
N ASN A 154 7.81 -2.92 -15.92
CA ASN A 154 6.83 -2.14 -16.67
C ASN A 154 5.44 -2.77 -16.48
N GLY A 155 4.39 -2.05 -16.88
CA GLY A 155 3.02 -2.56 -16.78
C GLY A 155 2.80 -3.90 -17.49
N ASP A 156 3.49 -4.12 -18.61
CA ASP A 156 3.38 -5.33 -19.43
C ASP A 156 4.16 -6.53 -18.84
N ASP A 157 5.00 -6.29 -17.82
CA ASP A 157 5.77 -7.33 -17.15
C ASP A 157 5.00 -7.98 -15.98
N VAL A 158 3.78 -7.51 -15.68
CA VAL A 158 3.01 -7.94 -14.50
C VAL A 158 1.73 -8.66 -14.92
N PHE A 159 1.60 -9.90 -14.46
CA PHE A 159 0.46 -10.76 -14.75
C PHE A 159 -0.28 -11.12 -13.46
N LYS A 160 -1.59 -10.88 -13.44
CA LYS A 160 -2.46 -11.41 -12.39
C LYS A 160 -2.83 -12.83 -12.73
N VAL A 161 -2.51 -13.76 -11.83
CA VAL A 161 -3.01 -15.13 -11.91
C VAL A 161 -4.05 -15.23 -10.82
N ASN A 162 -5.32 -15.21 -11.22
CA ASN A 162 -6.46 -15.12 -10.30
C ASN A 162 -6.36 -13.93 -9.32
N ASP A 163 -7.09 -14.01 -8.21
CA ASP A 163 -7.19 -12.98 -7.17
C ASP A 163 -6.02 -12.98 -6.16
N SER A 164 -5.17 -14.01 -6.18
CA SER A 164 -4.22 -14.36 -5.12
C SER A 164 -2.76 -14.51 -5.55
N ILE A 165 -2.47 -14.53 -6.86
CA ILE A 165 -1.11 -14.69 -7.36
C ILE A 165 -0.79 -13.56 -8.33
N ILE A 166 0.42 -13.03 -8.21
CA ILE A 166 0.98 -12.09 -9.19
C ILE A 166 2.30 -12.67 -9.70
N ILE A 167 2.48 -12.62 -11.01
CA ILE A 167 3.71 -12.99 -11.69
C ILE A 167 4.34 -11.72 -12.25
N VAL A 168 5.65 -11.57 -12.07
CA VAL A 168 6.45 -10.49 -12.63
C VAL A 168 7.55 -11.10 -13.49
N THR A 169 7.60 -10.74 -14.76
CA THR A 169 8.70 -11.08 -15.67
C THR A 169 9.82 -10.06 -15.54
N GLN A 170 11.05 -10.54 -15.62
CA GLN A 170 12.24 -9.72 -15.71
C GLN A 170 13.09 -10.20 -16.89
N PRO A 171 12.72 -9.84 -18.14
CA PRO A 171 13.45 -10.25 -19.34
C PRO A 171 14.93 -9.86 -19.29
N GLY A 172 15.24 -8.67 -18.78
CA GLY A 172 16.63 -8.20 -18.66
C GLY A 172 17.47 -8.96 -17.63
N LEU A 173 16.84 -9.79 -16.77
CA LEU A 173 17.51 -10.60 -15.76
C LEU A 173 17.37 -12.10 -16.01
N ASP A 174 16.60 -12.51 -17.02
CA ASP A 174 16.21 -13.91 -17.23
C ASP A 174 15.58 -14.52 -15.97
N GLN A 175 14.60 -13.82 -15.39
CA GLN A 175 13.91 -14.26 -14.17
C GLN A 175 12.39 -14.09 -14.26
N ILE A 176 11.67 -15.00 -13.62
CA ILE A 176 10.26 -14.83 -13.29
C ILE A 176 10.12 -14.87 -11.78
N HIS A 177 9.39 -13.91 -11.23
CA HIS A 177 9.03 -13.90 -9.82
C HIS A 177 7.53 -14.12 -9.68
N ALA A 178 7.14 -15.00 -8.77
CA ALA A 178 5.75 -15.23 -8.42
C ALA A 178 5.54 -14.92 -6.95
N PHE A 179 4.56 -14.07 -6.65
CA PHE A 179 4.08 -13.82 -5.31
C PHE A 179 2.76 -14.54 -5.08
N SER A 180 2.58 -15.15 -3.92
CA SER A 180 1.34 -15.80 -3.50
C SER A 180 0.79 -15.14 -2.24
N ALA A 181 -0.46 -14.65 -2.30
CA ALA A 181 -1.17 -14.18 -1.12
C ALA A 181 -1.30 -15.28 -0.07
N VAL A 182 -1.46 -16.53 -0.49
CA VAL A 182 -1.71 -17.65 0.42
C VAL A 182 -0.52 -17.90 1.35
N THR A 183 0.69 -17.75 0.82
CA THR A 183 1.92 -17.94 1.61
C THR A 183 2.53 -16.63 2.10
N GLY A 184 2.23 -15.50 1.44
CA GLY A 184 2.87 -14.23 1.71
C GLY A 184 4.32 -14.15 1.21
N GLU A 185 4.71 -15.04 0.29
CA GLU A 185 6.11 -15.21 -0.12
C GLU A 185 6.32 -15.04 -1.62
N TRP A 186 7.52 -14.59 -1.97
CA TRP A 186 8.04 -14.58 -3.33
C TRP A 186 8.78 -15.88 -3.65
N VAL A 187 8.60 -16.39 -4.87
CA VAL A 187 9.39 -17.48 -5.44
C VAL A 187 9.97 -17.00 -6.76
N THR A 188 11.26 -17.29 -6.98
CA THR A 188 11.96 -16.92 -8.22
C THR A 188 12.27 -18.17 -9.04
N LEU A 189 11.91 -18.13 -10.31
CA LEU A 189 12.36 -19.06 -11.34
C LEU A 189 13.48 -18.39 -12.15
N SER A 190 14.61 -19.08 -12.27
CA SER A 190 15.78 -18.67 -13.05
C SER A 190 16.58 -19.89 -13.52
N GLY A 191 17.45 -19.72 -14.51
CA GLY A 191 18.29 -20.81 -15.02
C GLY A 191 19.28 -20.36 -16.10
N ALA A 192 20.35 -21.14 -16.32
CA ALA A 192 21.43 -20.77 -17.26
C ALA A 192 20.98 -20.72 -18.74
N ASP A 193 19.95 -21.50 -19.09
CA ASP A 193 19.34 -21.52 -20.43
C ASP A 193 17.90 -20.97 -20.40
N PHE A 194 17.55 -20.25 -19.34
CA PHE A 194 16.25 -19.62 -19.21
C PHE A 194 16.33 -18.24 -19.86
N ASN A 195 15.48 -17.98 -20.84
CA ASN A 195 15.26 -16.66 -21.41
C ASN A 195 13.76 -16.41 -21.32
N VAL A 196 13.37 -15.26 -20.79
CA VAL A 196 11.96 -14.93 -20.60
C VAL A 196 11.58 -13.73 -21.44
N SER A 197 10.64 -13.92 -22.36
CA SER A 197 9.82 -12.84 -22.91
C SER A 197 8.49 -12.78 -22.17
N PRO A 198 7.90 -11.60 -21.93
CA PRO A 198 6.52 -11.49 -21.45
C PRO A 198 5.53 -12.21 -22.37
N ASP A 199 5.82 -12.26 -23.68
CA ASP A 199 5.01 -12.93 -24.70
C ASP A 199 5.01 -14.48 -24.56
N ASP A 200 5.97 -15.04 -23.83
CA ASP A 200 6.10 -16.49 -23.62
C ASP A 200 5.21 -16.99 -22.47
N ILE A 201 4.57 -16.08 -21.71
CA ILE A 201 3.71 -16.44 -20.59
C ILE A 201 2.29 -16.72 -21.05
N ILE A 202 1.85 -17.96 -20.80
CA ILE A 202 0.48 -18.39 -20.99
C ILE A 202 -0.14 -18.69 -19.64
N LEU A 203 -1.17 -17.94 -19.27
CA LEU A 203 -1.96 -18.21 -18.07
C LEU A 203 -2.94 -19.35 -18.35
N VAL A 204 -2.73 -20.49 -17.70
CA VAL A 204 -3.59 -21.68 -17.84
C VAL A 204 -4.43 -21.85 -16.58
N GLY A 205 -5.75 -21.74 -16.72
CA GLY A 205 -6.70 -21.91 -15.62
C GLY A 205 -8.14 -21.88 -16.13
N PRO A 206 -9.14 -22.18 -15.27
CA PRO A 206 -10.53 -21.90 -15.62
C PRO A 206 -10.64 -20.40 -15.97
N ASN A 207 -11.22 -20.12 -17.14
CA ASN A 207 -11.44 -18.75 -17.64
C ASN A 207 -12.15 -17.91 -16.55
N PRO A 208 -11.82 -16.61 -16.40
CA PRO A 208 -12.54 -15.73 -15.49
C PRO A 208 -14.04 -15.69 -15.79
#